data_AF-A0A132HD97-F1
#
_entry.id   AF-A0A132HD97-F1
#
_cell.length_a   1.000
_cell.length_b   1.000
_cell.length_c   1.000
_cell.angle_alpha   90.00
_cell.angle_beta   90.00
_cell.angle_gamma   90.00
#
_symmetry.space_group_name_H-M   'P 1'
#
loop_
_entity.id
_entity.type
_entity.pdbx_description
1 polymer ?
#
loop_
_entity_poly.entity_id
_entity_poly.type
_entity_poly.pdbx_seq_one_letter_code
_entity_poly.pdbx_strand_id
1 'polypeptide(L)'
;MANNDCIVKDLHIGNAIADWMKKNNLSQNKLAEILGMPQPSLSRTLKQKTIDTIKLANISLKLKYNFFSLYADPDNSSNEITSENPIPVSHIGKNIWIKMKENHISNKELASLLGVDSSTVSKILKKESIDTGKLVEISNLLEYNFFGDYFKPISRAGNTFAEQLGFKFSPINDIIATPITLSIDKLEKLHIIASETGMSMEEVLAIGLNSVFHNHMDEIISELKKNKGK
;
A
#
# COMPACT_ATOMS: atom_id res chain seq x y z
N MET A 1 28.94 2.15 17.64
CA MET A 1 27.83 3.08 17.87
C MET A 1 27.05 3.13 16.55
N ALA A 2 25.96 2.39 16.44
CA ALA A 2 25.16 2.39 15.21
C ALA A 2 24.29 3.66 15.23
N ASN A 3 24.39 4.47 14.18
CA ASN A 3 23.46 5.57 13.94
C ASN A 3 22.09 4.95 13.68
N ASN A 4 21.22 5.00 14.69
CA ASN A 4 19.82 4.57 14.56
C ASN A 4 19.04 5.67 13.84
N ASP A 5 19.33 5.88 12.56
CA ASP A 5 18.42 6.66 11.72
C ASP A 5 17.15 5.83 11.52
N CYS A 6 16.04 6.31 12.07
CA CYS A 6 14.75 5.63 11.90
C CYS A 6 14.32 5.69 10.43
N ILE A 7 13.93 4.55 9.86
CA ILE A 7 13.38 4.46 8.51
C ILE A 7 12.09 5.28 8.39
N VAL A 8 11.27 5.27 9.44
CA VAL A 8 10.03 6.04 9.52
C VAL A 8 10.09 6.98 10.72
N LYS A 9 9.94 8.27 10.44
CA LYS A 9 9.89 9.32 11.45
C LYS A 9 8.57 9.28 12.21
N ASP A 10 8.65 9.64 13.49
CA ASP A 10 7.47 9.81 14.33
C ASP A 10 6.65 11.03 13.87
N LEU A 11 5.33 10.84 13.70
CA LEU A 11 4.43 11.85 13.18
C LEU A 11 3.16 11.90 14.02
N HIS A 12 2.74 13.11 14.39
CA HIS A 12 1.44 13.32 15.03
C HIS A 12 0.36 13.52 13.97
N ILE A 13 -0.32 12.43 13.59
CA ILE A 13 -1.27 12.44 12.46
C ILE A 13 -2.44 13.40 12.67
N GLY A 14 -2.95 13.54 13.89
CA GLY A 14 -4.04 14.48 14.19
C GLY A 14 -3.67 15.95 13.94
N ASN A 15 -2.43 16.34 14.26
CA ASN A 15 -1.91 17.67 13.99
C ASN A 15 -1.70 17.88 12.49
N ALA A 16 -1.17 16.88 11.78
CA ALA A 16 -1.01 16.95 10.33
C ALA A 16 -2.34 17.18 9.60
N ILE A 17 -3.42 16.48 10.01
CA ILE A 17 -4.76 16.69 9.48
C ILE A 17 -5.28 18.09 9.86
N ALA A 18 -5.04 18.55 11.09
CA ALA A 18 -5.45 19.88 11.53
C ALA A 18 -4.71 21.00 10.76
N ASP A 19 -3.44 20.80 10.43
CA ASP A 19 -2.64 21.76 9.67
C ASP A 19 -3.06 21.77 8.20
N TRP A 20 -3.36 20.60 7.61
CA TRP A 20 -3.98 20.52 6.30
C TRP A 20 -5.33 21.26 6.26
N MET A 21 -6.17 21.07 7.28
CA MET A 21 -7.46 21.76 7.40
C MET A 21 -7.30 23.28 7.44
N LYS A 22 -6.36 23.79 8.25
CA LYS A 22 -6.05 25.22 8.33
C LYS A 22 -5.53 25.78 7.00
N LYS A 23 -4.60 25.06 6.35
CA LYS A 23 -4.05 25.45 5.03
C LYS A 23 -5.13 25.55 3.95
N ASN A 24 -6.18 24.74 4.04
CA ASN A 24 -7.32 24.76 3.13
C ASN A 24 -8.46 25.70 3.59
N ASN A 25 -8.25 26.53 4.61
CA ASN A 25 -9.24 27.46 5.18
C ASN A 25 -10.56 26.78 5.60
N LEU A 26 -10.50 25.54 6.07
CA LEU A 26 -11.66 24.78 6.52
C LEU A 26 -11.88 24.92 8.03
N SER A 27 -13.14 25.02 8.43
CA SER A 27 -13.54 24.88 9.84
C SER A 27 -13.62 23.40 10.22
N GLN A 28 -13.50 23.09 11.51
CA GLN A 28 -13.70 21.72 12.00
C GLN A 28 -15.09 21.18 11.65
N ASN A 29 -16.13 22.02 11.69
CA ASN A 29 -17.48 21.61 11.32
C ASN A 29 -17.54 21.23 9.84
N LYS A 30 -16.93 22.05 8.97
CA LYS A 30 -16.91 21.75 7.53
C LYS A 30 -16.13 20.48 7.22
N LEU A 31 -15.01 20.28 7.90
CA LEU A 31 -14.23 19.05 7.77
C LEU A 31 -15.03 17.82 8.24
N ALA A 32 -15.77 17.94 9.34
CA ALA A 32 -16.62 16.86 9.87
C ALA A 32 -17.73 16.47 8.88
N GLU A 33 -18.36 17.46 8.23
CA GLU A 33 -19.33 17.26 7.15
C GLU A 33 -18.70 16.51 5.96
N ILE A 34 -17.55 16.97 5.46
CA ILE A 34 -16.84 16.32 4.34
C ILE A 34 -16.51 14.86 4.68
N LEU A 35 -16.02 14.63 5.91
CA LEU A 35 -15.69 13.30 6.40
C LEU A 35 -16.91 12.44 6.73
N GLY A 36 -18.12 13.02 6.74
CA GLY A 36 -19.36 12.33 7.12
C GLY A 36 -19.29 11.78 8.54
N MET A 37 -18.66 12.51 9.46
CA MET A 37 -18.47 12.08 10.85
C MET A 37 -18.96 13.14 11.84
N PRO A 38 -19.41 12.76 13.05
CA PRO A 38 -19.79 13.74 14.06
C PRO A 38 -18.62 14.64 14.45
N GLN A 39 -18.89 15.93 14.65
CA GLN A 39 -17.89 16.92 15.04
C GLN A 39 -17.08 16.52 16.30
N PRO A 40 -17.69 15.95 17.37
CA PRO A 40 -16.92 15.52 18.54
C PRO A 40 -15.92 14.39 18.20
N SER A 41 -16.30 13.49 17.29
CA SER A 41 -15.44 12.40 16.82
C SER A 41 -14.25 12.91 16.01
N LEU A 42 -14.47 13.93 15.17
CA LEU A 42 -13.38 14.62 14.49
C LEU A 42 -12.46 15.33 15.50
N SER A 43 -13.02 16.08 16.45
CA SER A 43 -12.25 16.80 17.48
C SER A 43 -11.34 15.85 18.27
N ARG A 44 -11.84 14.65 18.60
CA ARG A 44 -11.01 13.59 19.20
C ARG A 44 -9.92 13.11 18.24
N THR A 45 -10.26 12.84 16.98
CA THR A 45 -9.31 12.36 15.96
C THR A 45 -8.14 13.34 15.76
N LEU A 46 -8.41 14.64 15.72
CA LEU A 46 -7.37 15.67 15.56
C LEU A 46 -6.42 15.77 16.76
N LYS A 47 -6.83 15.31 17.94
CA LYS A 47 -5.99 15.27 19.15
C LYS A 47 -5.17 13.98 19.26
N GLN A 48 -5.48 12.96 18.46
CA GLN A 48 -4.78 11.68 18.54
C GLN A 48 -3.46 11.76 17.78
N LYS A 49 -2.37 11.32 18.43
CA LYS A 49 -1.05 11.20 17.81
C LYS A 49 -1.05 10.18 16.68
N THR A 50 -1.81 9.10 16.87
CA THR A 50 -1.89 7.96 15.96
C THR A 50 -3.35 7.70 15.59
N ILE A 51 -3.57 6.99 14.49
CA ILE A 51 -4.88 6.59 14.02
C ILE A 51 -4.80 5.20 13.39
N ASP A 52 -5.93 4.51 13.28
CA ASP A 52 -6.02 3.27 12.50
C ASP A 52 -5.80 3.54 10.99
N THR A 53 -5.04 2.67 10.31
CA THR A 53 -4.69 2.86 8.90
C THR A 53 -5.89 2.83 7.96
N ILE A 54 -6.93 2.03 8.19
CA ILE A 54 -8.16 2.07 7.38
C ILE A 54 -8.86 3.42 7.57
N LYS A 55 -8.94 3.90 8.82
CA LYS A 55 -9.54 5.21 9.10
C LYS A 55 -8.75 6.35 8.42
N LEU A 56 -7.43 6.28 8.42
CA LEU A 56 -6.58 7.25 7.72
C LEU A 56 -6.75 7.20 6.21
N ALA A 57 -6.87 6.00 5.62
CA ALA A 57 -7.15 5.83 4.20
C ALA A 57 -8.47 6.49 3.82
N ASN A 58 -9.53 6.28 4.59
CA ASN A 58 -10.84 6.90 4.37
C ASN A 58 -10.78 8.43 4.45
N ILE A 59 -10.08 8.98 5.45
CA ILE A 59 -9.87 10.43 5.57
C ILE A 59 -9.11 10.94 4.33
N SER A 60 -8.03 10.27 3.96
CA SER A 60 -7.19 10.65 2.84
C SER A 60 -7.98 10.70 1.53
N LEU A 61 -8.76 9.65 1.24
CA LEU A 61 -9.63 9.56 0.07
C LEU A 61 -10.66 10.70 0.01
N LYS A 62 -11.35 10.98 1.13
CA LYS A 62 -12.36 12.04 1.18
C LYS A 62 -11.77 13.43 1.01
N LEU A 63 -10.55 13.65 1.47
CA LEU A 63 -9.85 14.92 1.38
C LEU A 63 -8.98 15.02 0.12
N LYS A 64 -8.93 13.97 -0.70
CA LYS A 64 -8.06 13.84 -1.89
C LYS A 64 -6.59 14.14 -1.58
N TYR A 65 -6.16 13.83 -0.37
CA TYR A 65 -4.82 14.09 0.12
C TYR A 65 -4.28 12.85 0.83
N ASN A 66 -3.19 12.28 0.34
CA ASN A 66 -2.61 11.05 0.86
C ASN A 66 -1.78 11.34 2.12
N PHE A 67 -2.37 11.23 3.30
CA PHE A 67 -1.66 11.48 4.56
C PHE A 67 -0.58 10.44 4.88
N PHE A 68 -0.54 9.30 4.18
CA PHE A 68 0.53 8.32 4.37
C PHE A 68 1.89 8.81 3.87
N SER A 69 1.92 9.82 2.99
CA SER A 69 3.16 10.31 2.38
C SER A 69 4.06 10.99 3.39
N LEU A 70 3.43 11.56 4.42
CA LEU A 70 4.08 12.20 5.55
C LEU A 70 4.96 11.23 6.35
N TYR A 71 4.76 9.92 6.20
CA TYR A 71 5.63 8.88 6.77
C TYR A 71 6.69 8.36 5.79
N ALA A 72 6.50 8.56 4.49
CA ALA A 72 7.37 8.05 3.43
C ALA A 72 8.54 8.98 3.15
N ASP A 73 8.25 10.27 2.97
CA ASP A 73 9.23 11.30 2.70
C ASP A 73 8.56 12.68 2.91
N PRO A 74 9.00 13.51 3.89
CA PRO A 74 8.43 14.83 4.11
C PRO A 74 8.68 15.82 2.97
N ASP A 75 9.64 15.55 2.08
CA ASP A 75 10.04 16.46 0.99
C ASP A 75 9.42 16.05 -0.37
N ASN A 76 8.74 14.90 -0.45
CA ASN A 76 8.19 14.39 -1.69
C ASN A 76 6.83 15.05 -2.03
N SER A 77 6.75 15.60 -3.24
CA SER A 77 5.91 16.76 -3.56
C SER A 77 4.52 16.45 -4.13
N SER A 78 4.09 15.19 -4.22
CA SER A 78 2.78 14.81 -4.77
C SER A 78 1.91 14.07 -3.75
N ASN A 79 1.33 14.85 -2.83
CA ASN A 79 0.39 14.35 -1.82
C ASN A 79 -1.06 14.26 -2.32
N GLU A 80 -1.33 14.70 -3.55
CA GLU A 80 -2.67 14.67 -4.12
C GLU A 80 -3.03 13.25 -4.58
N ILE A 81 -4.24 12.81 -4.23
CA ILE A 81 -4.78 11.54 -4.70
C ILE A 81 -5.42 11.78 -6.06
N THR A 82 -4.84 11.19 -7.10
CA THR A 82 -5.37 11.20 -8.46
C THR A 82 -5.78 9.79 -8.88
N SER A 83 -6.47 9.64 -10.02
CA SER A 83 -6.78 8.33 -10.59
C SER A 83 -5.55 7.49 -10.91
N GLU A 84 -4.38 8.12 -11.06
CA GLU A 84 -3.10 7.47 -11.35
C GLU A 84 -2.35 7.05 -10.07
N ASN A 85 -2.73 7.60 -8.91
CA ASN A 85 -2.14 7.31 -7.60
C ASN A 85 -3.23 7.05 -6.53
N PRO A 86 -4.06 6.00 -6.69
CA PRO A 86 -5.07 5.64 -5.70
C PRO A 86 -4.41 5.06 -4.46
N ILE A 87 -5.01 5.27 -3.28
CA ILE A 87 -4.57 4.56 -2.06
C ILE A 87 -4.95 3.09 -2.22
N PRO A 88 -3.98 2.16 -2.33
CA PRO A 88 -4.26 0.75 -2.46
C PRO A 88 -4.84 0.20 -1.15
N VAL A 89 -5.79 -0.72 -1.28
CA VAL A 89 -6.32 -1.48 -0.14
C VAL A 89 -5.29 -2.56 0.20
N SER A 90 -4.49 -2.30 1.22
CA SER A 90 -3.44 -3.20 1.69
C SER A 90 -3.87 -3.90 2.99
N HIS A 91 -3.81 -5.24 3.01
CA HIS A 91 -3.95 -5.99 4.27
C HIS A 91 -2.63 -5.90 5.04
N ILE A 92 -2.52 -4.95 5.96
CA ILE A 92 -1.23 -4.60 6.58
C ILE A 92 -0.57 -5.78 7.30
N GLY A 93 -1.36 -6.62 7.99
CA GLY A 93 -0.85 -7.81 8.66
C GLY A 93 -0.20 -8.82 7.72
N LYS A 94 -0.71 -8.94 6.48
CA LYS A 94 -0.17 -9.82 5.45
C LYS A 94 1.15 -9.27 4.92
N ASN A 95 1.23 -7.96 4.67
CA ASN A 95 2.47 -7.33 4.22
C ASN A 95 3.58 -7.45 5.26
N ILE A 96 3.26 -7.21 6.53
CA ILE A 96 4.19 -7.42 7.65
C ILE A 96 4.67 -8.86 7.66
N TRP A 97 3.76 -9.83 7.52
CA TRP A 97 4.12 -11.24 7.49
C TRP A 97 5.05 -11.60 6.32
N ILE A 98 4.73 -11.14 5.11
CA ILE A 98 5.58 -11.36 3.92
C ILE A 98 6.98 -10.83 4.22
N LYS A 99 7.08 -9.60 4.74
CA LYS A 99 8.36 -8.98 5.02
C LYS A 99 9.15 -9.68 6.13
N MET A 100 8.47 -10.18 7.16
CA MET A 100 9.10 -11.03 8.18
C MET A 100 9.71 -12.28 7.55
N LYS A 101 9.01 -12.92 6.60
CA LYS A 101 9.51 -14.14 5.95
C LYS A 101 10.70 -13.88 5.03
N GLU A 102 10.67 -12.79 4.27
CA GLU A 102 11.81 -12.34 3.46
C GLU A 102 13.06 -12.10 4.32
N ASN A 103 12.88 -11.51 5.50
CA ASN A 103 13.99 -11.22 6.43
C ASN A 103 14.30 -12.40 7.37
N HIS A 104 13.68 -13.57 7.17
CA HIS A 104 13.83 -14.76 8.03
C HIS A 104 13.48 -14.55 9.52
N ILE A 105 12.66 -13.55 9.84
CA ILE A 105 12.22 -13.21 11.20
C ILE A 105 11.05 -14.09 11.62
N SER A 106 11.15 -14.69 12.80
CA SER A 106 10.08 -15.50 13.39
C SER A 106 9.07 -14.65 14.17
N ASN A 107 7.87 -15.19 14.43
CA ASN A 107 6.88 -14.51 15.29
C ASN A 107 7.41 -14.27 16.71
N LYS A 108 8.23 -15.19 17.24
CA LYS A 108 8.82 -15.06 18.58
C LYS A 108 9.86 -13.95 18.62
N GLU A 109 10.66 -13.85 17.55
CA GLU A 109 11.68 -12.82 17.42
C GLU A 109 11.06 -11.43 17.27
N LEU A 110 10.09 -11.26 16.38
CA LEU A 110 9.37 -9.98 16.29
C LEU A 110 8.66 -9.61 17.59
N ALA A 111 8.09 -10.59 18.30
CA ALA A 111 7.49 -10.36 19.62
C ALA A 111 8.51 -9.86 20.64
N SER A 112 9.71 -10.45 20.65
CA SER A 112 10.83 -10.00 21.49
C SER A 112 11.29 -8.59 21.14
N LEU A 113 11.38 -8.25 19.85
CA LEU A 113 11.76 -6.92 19.39
C LEU A 113 10.72 -5.84 19.76
N LEU A 114 9.44 -6.20 19.72
CA LEU A 114 8.33 -5.33 20.10
C LEU A 114 8.09 -5.27 21.62
N GLY A 115 8.73 -6.14 22.41
CA GLY A 115 8.46 -6.26 23.85
C GLY A 115 7.04 -6.77 24.17
N VAL A 116 6.47 -7.60 23.29
CA VAL A 116 5.11 -8.17 23.45
C VAL A 116 5.15 -9.71 23.41
N ASP A 117 4.01 -10.35 23.67
CA ASP A 117 3.89 -11.79 23.53
C ASP A 117 3.64 -12.23 22.07
N SER A 118 3.99 -13.48 21.75
CA SER A 118 3.84 -14.05 20.41
C SER A 118 2.39 -14.15 19.91
N SER A 119 1.40 -14.19 20.82
CA SER A 119 -0.02 -14.17 20.45
C SER A 119 -0.44 -12.80 19.96
N THR A 120 0.11 -11.72 20.52
CA THR A 120 -0.11 -10.35 20.06
C THR A 120 0.38 -10.16 18.64
N VAL A 121 1.59 -10.65 18.31
CA VAL A 121 2.08 -10.64 16.91
C VAL A 121 1.14 -11.43 16.01
N SER A 122 0.75 -12.65 16.40
CA SER A 122 -0.17 -13.47 15.61
C SER A 122 -1.53 -12.81 15.37
N LYS A 123 -2.01 -11.98 16.31
CA LYS A 123 -3.22 -11.16 16.13
C LYS A 123 -2.97 -10.00 15.16
N ILE A 124 -1.83 -9.30 15.25
CA ILE A 124 -1.45 -8.21 14.33
C ILE A 124 -1.44 -8.70 12.89
N LEU A 125 -0.82 -9.86 12.62
CA LEU A 125 -0.69 -10.41 11.27
C LEU A 125 -2.02 -10.78 10.61
N LYS A 126 -3.07 -11.01 11.41
CA LYS A 126 -4.43 -11.29 10.93
C LYS A 126 -5.27 -10.04 10.68
N LYS A 127 -4.79 -8.86 11.06
CA LYS A 127 -5.55 -7.62 10.91
C LYS A 127 -5.28 -6.96 9.56
N GLU A 128 -6.36 -6.49 8.94
CA GLU A 128 -6.32 -5.67 7.72
C GLU A 128 -5.74 -4.29 7.98
N SER A 129 -6.01 -3.70 9.15
CA SER A 129 -5.45 -2.43 9.62
C SER A 129 -4.80 -2.54 10.98
N ILE A 130 -3.90 -1.60 11.25
CA ILE A 130 -3.34 -1.39 12.58
C ILE A 130 -3.21 0.11 12.86
N ASP A 131 -2.89 0.44 14.10
CA ASP A 131 -2.58 1.81 14.49
C ASP A 131 -1.26 2.26 13.84
N THR A 132 -1.25 3.46 13.26
CA THR A 132 -0.08 4.08 12.61
C THR A 132 1.17 4.12 13.52
N GLY A 133 1.04 4.35 14.83
CA GLY A 133 2.21 4.35 15.73
C GLY A 133 2.84 2.97 15.84
N LYS A 134 2.02 1.93 15.98
CA LYS A 134 2.51 0.54 15.94
C LYS A 134 3.12 0.19 14.58
N LEU A 135 2.58 0.72 13.49
CA LEU A 135 3.15 0.51 12.17
C LEU A 135 4.51 1.20 12.01
N VAL A 136 4.70 2.39 12.60
CA VAL A 136 6.03 3.04 12.67
C VAL A 136 7.03 2.15 13.41
N GLU A 137 6.66 1.63 14.58
CA GLU A 137 7.53 0.71 15.35
C GLU A 137 7.92 -0.53 14.53
N ILE A 138 6.94 -1.21 13.94
CA ILE A 138 7.18 -2.40 13.11
C ILE A 138 8.02 -2.05 11.87
N SER A 139 7.76 -0.90 11.24
CA SER A 139 8.53 -0.44 10.08
C SER A 139 10.01 -0.26 10.40
N ASN A 140 10.29 0.37 11.55
CA ASN A 140 11.65 0.59 12.01
C ASN A 140 12.35 -0.72 12.41
N LEU A 141 11.64 -1.64 13.05
CA LEU A 141 12.20 -2.95 13.44
C LEU A 141 12.48 -3.88 12.26
N LEU A 142 11.65 -3.82 11.21
CA LEU A 142 11.82 -4.63 10.00
C LEU A 142 12.63 -3.90 8.90
N GLU A 143 13.15 -2.72 9.22
CA GLU A 143 13.88 -1.84 8.30
C GLU A 143 13.15 -1.64 6.94
N TYR A 144 11.82 -1.50 7.00
CA TYR A 144 10.97 -1.40 5.83
C TYR A 144 9.81 -0.42 6.06
N ASN A 145 9.68 0.56 5.17
CA ASN A 145 8.60 1.54 5.26
C ASN A 145 7.29 1.00 4.69
N PHE A 146 6.45 0.39 5.54
CA PHE A 146 5.15 -0.13 5.14
C PHE A 146 4.16 0.96 4.70
N PHE A 147 4.39 2.23 5.06
CA PHE A 147 3.55 3.33 4.58
C PHE A 147 3.73 3.56 3.07
N GLY A 148 4.91 3.21 2.54
CA GLY A 148 5.20 3.17 1.11
C GLY A 148 4.27 2.24 0.33
N ASP A 149 3.68 1.23 0.96
CA ASP A 149 2.73 0.34 0.30
C ASP A 149 1.42 1.05 -0.04
N TYR A 150 1.10 2.19 0.59
CA TYR A 150 -0.07 3.02 0.25
C TYR A 150 0.14 3.94 -0.97
N PHE A 151 1.25 3.75 -1.70
CA PHE A 151 1.59 4.43 -2.96
C PHE A 151 1.69 3.48 -4.13
N LYS A 152 1.70 2.17 -3.88
CA LYS A 152 1.88 1.19 -4.94
C LYS A 152 0.57 1.03 -5.70
N PRO A 153 0.56 1.15 -7.04
CA PRO A 153 -0.61 0.78 -7.82
C PRO A 153 -1.02 -0.66 -7.46
N ILE A 154 -2.33 -0.95 -7.43
CA ILE A 154 -2.85 -2.27 -7.06
C ILE A 154 -2.37 -3.31 -8.09
N SER A 155 -1.22 -3.92 -7.83
CA SER A 155 -0.74 -5.08 -8.58
C SER A 155 -1.43 -6.31 -8.00
N ARG A 156 -2.46 -6.82 -8.69
CA ARG A 156 -3.22 -8.03 -8.30
C ARG A 156 -2.36 -9.31 -8.18
N ALA A 157 -1.06 -9.26 -8.51
CA ALA A 157 -0.12 -10.38 -8.44
C ALA A 157 0.24 -10.85 -7.01
N GLY A 158 -0.09 -10.08 -5.96
CA GLY A 158 0.29 -10.39 -4.57
C GLY A 158 -0.57 -11.42 -3.81
N ASN A 159 -1.60 -11.99 -4.45
CA ASN A 159 -2.44 -13.00 -3.79
C ASN A 159 -1.85 -14.41 -3.84
N THR A 160 -1.03 -14.70 -4.86
CA THR A 160 -0.58 -16.06 -5.18
C THR A 160 0.41 -16.64 -4.15
N PHE A 161 1.34 -15.86 -3.60
CA PHE A 161 2.39 -16.37 -2.70
C PHE A 161 1.88 -16.75 -1.30
N ALA A 162 0.92 -16.00 -0.76
CA ALA A 162 0.35 -16.29 0.55
C ALA A 162 -0.69 -17.43 0.52
N GLU A 163 -1.39 -17.59 -0.61
CA GLU A 163 -2.27 -18.73 -0.87
C GLU A 163 -1.45 -20.03 -1.01
N GLN A 164 -0.28 -19.97 -1.65
CA GLN A 164 0.66 -21.10 -1.74
C GLN A 164 1.21 -21.55 -0.37
N LEU A 165 1.27 -20.65 0.61
CA LEU A 165 1.71 -20.94 1.98
C LEU A 165 0.55 -21.31 2.94
N GLY A 166 -0.65 -21.54 2.40
CA GLY A 166 -1.80 -22.11 3.13
C GLY A 166 -2.59 -21.12 3.99
N PHE A 167 -2.35 -19.81 3.86
CA PHE A 167 -3.14 -18.81 4.57
C PHE A 167 -4.39 -18.41 3.77
N LYS A 168 -5.57 -18.77 4.27
CA LYS A 168 -6.86 -18.29 3.76
C LYS A 168 -7.13 -16.89 4.31
N PHE A 169 -6.90 -15.86 3.50
CA PHE A 169 -7.40 -14.52 3.78
C PHE A 169 -8.80 -14.37 3.16
N SER A 170 -9.69 -13.65 3.83
CA SER A 170 -10.97 -13.26 3.22
C SER A 170 -10.68 -12.41 1.97
N PRO A 171 -11.37 -12.63 0.85
CA PRO A 171 -11.20 -11.78 -0.31
C PRO A 171 -11.58 -10.34 0.05
N ILE A 172 -10.74 -9.40 -0.38
CA ILE A 172 -11.01 -7.95 -0.35
C ILE A 172 -12.03 -7.66 -1.47
N ASN A 173 -13.23 -8.21 -1.34
CA ASN A 173 -14.37 -7.86 -2.18
C ASN A 173 -15.28 -7.03 -1.28
N ASP A 174 -15.36 -5.71 -1.53
CA ASP A 174 -16.64 -4.96 -1.45
C ASP A 174 -16.50 -3.43 -1.50
N ILE A 175 -15.31 -2.81 -1.54
CA ILE A 175 -15.27 -1.33 -1.45
C ILE A 175 -15.01 -0.58 -2.76
N ILE A 176 -14.31 -1.09 -3.78
CA ILE A 176 -14.20 -0.36 -5.06
C ILE A 176 -14.06 -1.30 -6.25
N ALA A 177 -15.18 -1.71 -6.85
CA ALA A 177 -15.22 -2.27 -8.19
C ALA A 177 -15.14 -1.13 -9.22
N THR A 178 -13.95 -0.60 -9.48
CA THR A 178 -13.71 0.17 -10.70
C THR A 178 -12.95 -0.70 -11.70
N PRO A 179 -13.46 -0.90 -12.93
CA PRO A 179 -12.71 -1.57 -13.98
C PRO A 179 -11.48 -0.71 -14.33
N ILE A 180 -10.29 -1.29 -14.21
CA ILE A 180 -9.04 -0.65 -14.65
C ILE A 180 -9.04 -0.66 -16.17
N THR A 181 -9.09 0.51 -16.79
CA THR A 181 -8.73 0.69 -18.20
C THR A 181 -7.21 0.77 -18.30
N LEU A 182 -6.56 -0.16 -19.02
CA LEU A 182 -5.18 0.04 -19.47
C LEU A 182 -5.12 1.35 -20.30
N SER A 183 -4.05 2.15 -20.14
CA SER A 183 -3.84 3.31 -21.01
C SER A 183 -3.78 2.85 -22.47
N ILE A 184 -4.45 3.59 -23.37
CA ILE A 184 -4.63 3.23 -24.79
C ILE A 184 -3.28 2.95 -25.46
N ASP A 185 -2.26 3.74 -25.17
CA ASP A 185 -0.90 3.58 -25.71
C ASP A 185 -0.22 2.24 -25.34
N LYS A 186 -0.59 1.63 -24.21
CA LYS A 186 -0.06 0.31 -23.81
C LYS A 186 -0.82 -0.82 -24.50
N LEU A 187 -2.11 -0.63 -24.77
CA LEU A 187 -2.93 -1.59 -25.50
C LEU A 187 -2.52 -1.66 -26.98
N GLU A 188 -2.21 -0.52 -27.61
CA GLU A 188 -1.73 -0.49 -28.99
C GLU A 188 -0.40 -1.23 -29.16
N LYS A 189 0.56 -1.02 -28.25
CA LYS A 189 1.85 -1.71 -28.28
C LYS A 189 1.70 -3.23 -28.10
N LEU A 190 0.81 -3.67 -27.21
CA LEU A 190 0.52 -5.09 -27.01
C LEU A 190 -0.21 -5.71 -28.22
N HIS A 191 -1.06 -4.94 -28.90
CA HIS A 191 -1.75 -5.37 -30.12
C HIS A 191 -0.76 -5.55 -31.29
N ILE A 192 0.21 -4.63 -31.42
CA ILE A 192 1.30 -4.74 -32.40
C ILE A 192 2.13 -6.00 -32.13
N ILE A 193 2.49 -6.26 -30.86
CA ILE A 193 3.25 -7.46 -30.47
C ILE A 193 2.47 -8.75 -30.77
N ALA A 194 1.17 -8.80 -30.49
CA ALA A 194 0.31 -9.94 -30.81
C ALA A 194 0.30 -10.23 -32.32
N SER A 195 0.21 -9.18 -33.14
CA SER A 195 0.23 -9.29 -34.60
C SER A 195 1.58 -9.77 -35.15
N GLU A 196 2.70 -9.27 -34.62
CA GLU A 196 4.05 -9.65 -35.06
C GLU A 196 4.47 -11.05 -34.59
N THR A 197 4.01 -11.45 -33.39
CA THR A 197 4.34 -12.75 -32.81
C THR A 197 3.38 -13.85 -33.26
N GLY A 198 2.19 -13.51 -33.77
CA GLY A 198 1.15 -14.46 -34.15
C GLY A 198 0.42 -15.07 -32.95
N MET A 199 0.55 -14.46 -31.78
CA MET A 199 -0.06 -14.90 -30.52
C MET A 199 -1.40 -14.21 -30.30
N SER A 200 -2.32 -14.88 -29.62
CA SER A 200 -3.57 -14.24 -29.18
C SER A 200 -3.30 -13.18 -28.11
N MET A 201 -4.19 -12.20 -28.02
CA MET A 201 -4.06 -11.12 -27.03
C MET A 201 -4.06 -11.68 -25.59
N GLU A 202 -4.81 -12.74 -25.37
CA GLU A 202 -4.89 -13.46 -24.10
C GLU A 202 -3.53 -14.10 -23.72
N GLU A 203 -2.82 -14.68 -24.68
CA GLU A 203 -1.48 -15.27 -24.47
C GLU A 203 -0.42 -14.20 -24.20
N VAL A 204 -0.46 -13.09 -24.94
CA VAL A 204 0.45 -11.95 -24.73
C VAL A 204 0.24 -11.33 -23.35
N LEU A 205 -1.02 -11.21 -22.90
CA LEU A 205 -1.35 -10.71 -21.56
C LEU A 205 -0.90 -11.68 -20.45
N ALA A 206 -1.06 -12.99 -20.67
CA ALA A 206 -0.64 -14.01 -19.70
C ALA A 206 0.88 -14.03 -19.49
N ILE A 207 1.67 -13.87 -20.57
CA ILE A 207 3.13 -13.80 -20.51
C ILE A 207 3.59 -12.48 -19.89
N GLY A 208 2.97 -11.37 -20.33
CA GLY A 208 3.20 -10.06 -19.74
C GLY A 208 3.03 -10.10 -18.23
N LEU A 209 1.90 -10.62 -17.73
CA LEU A 209 1.59 -10.73 -16.30
C LEU A 209 2.62 -11.55 -15.50
N ASN A 210 3.23 -12.59 -16.07
CA ASN A 210 4.28 -13.37 -15.42
C ASN A 210 5.62 -12.61 -15.30
N SER A 211 5.88 -11.66 -16.20
CA SER A 211 7.09 -10.81 -16.18
C SER A 211 6.87 -9.46 -15.46
N VAL A 212 5.65 -9.14 -15.04
CA VAL A 212 5.27 -7.85 -14.41
C VAL A 212 5.65 -7.82 -12.93
N PHE A 213 6.94 -7.96 -12.66
CA PHE A 213 7.59 -7.33 -11.51
C PHE A 213 8.63 -6.32 -12.02
N HIS A 214 8.09 -5.28 -12.69
CA HIS A 214 8.71 -4.00 -13.08
C HIS A 214 9.77 -3.96 -14.21
N ASN A 215 9.48 -3.08 -15.18
CA ASN A 215 10.39 -2.28 -16.02
C ASN A 215 11.25 -2.92 -17.12
N HIS A 216 11.06 -4.19 -17.47
CA HIS A 216 11.92 -4.86 -18.46
C HIS A 216 11.20 -5.24 -19.77
N MET A 217 10.57 -4.26 -20.45
CA MET A 217 9.94 -4.50 -21.77
C MET A 217 10.92 -5.02 -22.82
N ASP A 218 12.18 -4.60 -22.78
CA ASP A 218 13.21 -5.08 -23.71
C ASP A 218 13.61 -6.53 -23.44
N GLU A 219 13.56 -6.97 -22.18
CA GLU A 219 13.86 -8.35 -21.78
C GLU A 219 12.71 -9.29 -22.15
N ILE A 220 11.46 -8.83 -22.00
CA ILE A 220 10.25 -9.54 -22.45
C ILE A 220 10.27 -9.72 -23.97
N ILE A 221 10.62 -8.69 -24.74
CA ILE A 221 10.75 -8.78 -26.21
C ILE A 221 11.86 -9.77 -26.59
N SER A 222 12.96 -9.80 -25.83
CA SER A 222 14.08 -10.72 -26.04
C SER A 222 13.68 -12.18 -25.77
N GLU A 223 12.97 -12.46 -24.68
CA GLU A 223 12.47 -13.80 -24.34
C GLU A 223 11.40 -14.29 -25.32
N LEU A 224 10.48 -13.42 -25.74
CA LEU A 224 9.44 -13.75 -26.73
C LEU A 224 10.04 -14.14 -28.08
N LYS A 225 11.11 -13.46 -28.52
CA LYS A 225 11.84 -13.83 -29.75
C LYS A 225 12.60 -15.16 -29.60
N LYS A 226 13.10 -15.48 -28.40
CA LYS A 226 13.87 -16.70 -28.10
C LYS A 226 13.00 -17.96 -28.12
N ASN A 227 11.73 -17.87 -27.70
CA ASN A 227 10.79 -18.99 -27.70
C ASN A 227 10.23 -19.36 -29.09
N LYS A 228 10.42 -18.52 -30.11
CA LYS A 228 9.98 -18.80 -31.49
C LYS A 228 11.03 -19.56 -32.33
N GLY A 229 12.21 -19.83 -31.75
CA GLY A 229 13.31 -20.56 -32.38
C GLY A 229 13.49 -22.00 -31.90
N LYS A 230 12.52 -22.57 -31.17
CA LYS A 230 12.48 -23.97 -30.76
C LYS A 230 11.27 -24.68 -31.34
#